data_AF-A0A7T8HEV5-F1
#
_entry.id   AF-A0A7T8HEV5-F1
#
_cell.length_a   1.000
_cell.length_b   1.000
_cell.length_c   1.000
_cell.angle_alpha   90.00
_cell.angle_beta   90.00
_cell.angle_gamma   90.00
#
_symmetry.space_group_name_H-M   'P 1'
#
loop_
_entity.id
_entity.type
_entity.pdbx_description
1 polymer ?
#
loop_
_entity_poly.entity_id
_entity_poly.type
_entity_poly.pdbx_seq_one_letter_code
_entity_poly.pdbx_strand_id
1 'polypeptide(L)'
;QVLVRYGLSVRAATAYGNALLNDLHLSTKENLLSPSKVYYQAKKYCDQSLRLHKENKGFICIKFDGRKDLTRCSTEFSKKEKHEEHIPVISEPQATYVNHFTPISGKAIHIANELHSLIVESDSADSLRAIGSDGAPVNTGYQAGVIRHLEQTLESPLQWIIVYFI
;
A
#
# COMPACT_ATOMS: atom_id res chain seq x y z
N GLN A 1 11.68 -6.67 -5.61
CA GLN A 1 10.25 -6.31 -5.64
C GLN A 1 9.35 -7.43 -5.13
N VAL A 2 9.24 -8.57 -5.82
CA VAL A 2 8.30 -9.67 -5.52
C VAL A 2 8.40 -10.20 -4.08
N LEU A 3 9.64 -10.42 -3.59
CA LEU A 3 9.89 -10.88 -2.22
C LEU A 3 9.23 -10.01 -1.14
N VAL A 4 9.48 -8.70 -1.20
CA VAL A 4 8.95 -7.72 -0.24
C VAL A 4 7.45 -7.57 -0.40
N ARG A 5 6.94 -7.62 -1.64
CA ARG A 5 5.51 -7.53 -1.94
C ARG A 5 4.70 -8.65 -1.29
N TYR A 6 5.17 -9.88 -1.42
CA TYR A 6 4.45 -11.06 -0.92
C TYR A 6 4.92 -11.51 0.46
N GLY A 7 5.79 -10.75 1.14
CA GLY A 7 6.32 -11.12 2.45
C GLY A 7 7.08 -12.45 2.47
N LEU A 8 7.67 -12.83 1.32
CA LEU A 8 8.35 -14.12 1.19
C LEU A 8 9.71 -14.08 1.87
N SER A 9 10.04 -15.14 2.61
CA SER A 9 11.40 -15.32 3.12
C SER A 9 12.38 -15.60 1.97
N VAL A 10 13.63 -15.17 2.12
CA VAL A 10 14.71 -15.43 1.14
C VAL A 10 14.85 -16.92 0.85
N ARG A 11 14.71 -17.77 1.88
CA ARG A 11 14.77 -19.23 1.76
C ARG A 11 13.60 -19.77 0.95
N ALA A 12 12.38 -19.34 1.26
CA ALA A 12 11.19 -19.77 0.53
C ALA A 12 11.30 -19.39 -0.95
N ALA A 13 11.68 -18.16 -1.27
CA ALA A 13 11.83 -17.74 -2.66
C ALA A 13 12.96 -18.47 -3.40
N THR A 14 14.05 -18.80 -2.71
CA THR A 14 15.12 -19.63 -3.28
C THR A 14 14.60 -21.03 -3.62
N ALA A 15 13.83 -21.64 -2.72
CA ALA A 15 13.23 -22.95 -2.93
C ALA A 15 12.24 -22.93 -4.11
N TYR A 16 11.32 -21.95 -4.14
CA TYR A 16 10.37 -21.80 -5.24
C TYR A 16 11.05 -21.52 -6.57
N GLY A 17 12.06 -20.64 -6.60
CA GLY A 17 12.79 -20.33 -7.83
C GLY A 17 13.56 -21.54 -8.37
N ASN A 18 14.21 -22.31 -7.50
CA ASN A 18 14.89 -23.54 -7.93
C ASN A 18 13.91 -24.64 -8.36
N ALA A 19 12.76 -24.78 -7.68
CA ALA A 19 11.71 -25.71 -8.10
C ALA A 19 11.21 -25.37 -9.50
N LEU A 20 10.88 -24.10 -9.76
CA LEU A 20 10.46 -23.62 -11.08
C LEU A 20 11.52 -23.89 -12.16
N LEU A 21 12.80 -23.63 -11.87
CA LEU A 21 13.89 -23.89 -12.82
C LEU A 21 14.04 -25.39 -13.15
N ASN A 22 13.79 -26.26 -12.18
CA ASN A 22 13.78 -27.70 -12.39
C ASN A 22 12.58 -28.15 -13.23
N ASP A 23 11.38 -27.63 -12.92
CA ASP A 23 10.14 -27.95 -13.63
C ASP A 23 10.20 -27.50 -15.10
N LEU A 24 10.87 -26.38 -15.37
CA LEU A 24 11.11 -25.87 -16.74
C LEU A 24 12.30 -26.52 -17.43
N HIS A 25 13.01 -27.45 -16.79
CA HIS A 25 14.25 -28.05 -17.28
C HIS A 25 15.36 -27.04 -17.66
N LEU A 26 15.39 -25.88 -16.99
CA LEU A 26 16.39 -24.82 -17.18
C LEU A 26 17.48 -24.83 -16.10
N SER A 27 17.43 -25.80 -15.20
CA SER A 27 18.34 -25.93 -14.07
C SER A 27 19.74 -26.33 -14.54
N THR A 28 20.68 -25.39 -14.44
CA THR A 28 22.11 -25.62 -14.61
C THR A 28 22.83 -25.34 -13.28
N LYS A 29 24.03 -25.92 -13.10
CA LYS A 29 24.85 -25.67 -11.90
C LYS A 29 25.13 -24.18 -11.66
N GLU A 30 25.19 -23.39 -12.74
CA GLU A 30 25.48 -21.96 -12.71
C GLU A 30 24.25 -21.12 -12.32
N ASN A 31 23.08 -21.51 -12.82
CA ASN A 31 21.81 -20.79 -12.63
C ASN A 31 21.07 -21.17 -11.35
N LEU A 32 21.60 -22.11 -10.56
CA LEU A 32 21.01 -22.45 -9.27
C LEU A 32 21.02 -21.23 -8.34
N LEU A 33 19.85 -20.91 -7.80
CA LEU A 33 19.66 -19.84 -6.84
C LEU A 33 20.19 -20.28 -5.48
N SER A 34 21.04 -19.44 -4.90
CA SER A 34 21.46 -19.57 -3.51
C SER A 34 20.79 -18.47 -2.68
N PRO A 35 20.56 -18.70 -1.37
CA PRO A 35 19.97 -17.68 -0.50
C PRO A 35 20.75 -16.36 -0.53
N SER A 36 22.07 -16.41 -0.62
CA SER A 36 22.92 -15.22 -0.69
C SER A 36 22.70 -14.42 -1.97
N LYS A 37 22.57 -15.08 -3.13
CA LYS A 37 22.27 -14.43 -4.42
C LYS A 37 20.91 -13.72 -4.36
N VAL A 38 19.89 -14.42 -3.84
CA VAL A 38 18.53 -13.88 -3.70
C VAL A 38 18.50 -12.71 -2.72
N TYR A 39 19.18 -12.83 -1.58
CA TYR A 39 19.32 -11.74 -0.61
C TYR A 39 20.00 -10.51 -1.22
N TYR A 40 21.12 -10.70 -1.93
CA TYR A 40 21.87 -9.59 -2.52
C TYR A 40 21.02 -8.86 -3.56
N GLN A 41 20.29 -9.59 -4.39
CA GLN A 41 19.38 -9.00 -5.37
C GLN A 41 18.22 -8.25 -4.69
N ALA A 42 17.66 -8.79 -3.61
CA ALA A 42 16.63 -8.12 -2.82
C ALA A 42 17.17 -6.82 -2.19
N LYS A 43 18.36 -6.88 -1.59
CA LYS A 43 19.03 -5.71 -0.99
C LYS A 43 19.32 -4.63 -2.03
N LYS A 44 19.88 -5.01 -3.19
CA LYS A 44 20.14 -4.08 -4.31
C LYS A 44 18.87 -3.35 -4.73
N TYR A 45 17.74 -4.06 -4.80
CA TYR A 45 16.45 -3.46 -5.12
C TYR A 45 15.97 -2.48 -4.03
N CYS A 46 16.13 -2.83 -2.74
CA CYS A 46 15.81 -1.92 -1.64
C CYS A 46 16.69 -0.66 -1.68
N ASP A 47 17.99 -0.82 -1.87
CA ASP A 47 18.94 0.30 -1.95
C ASP A 47 18.64 1.22 -3.14
N GLN A 48 18.29 0.65 -4.30
CA GLN A 48 17.87 1.40 -5.49
C GLN A 48 16.57 2.18 -5.22
N SER A 49 15.60 1.56 -4.55
CA SER A 49 14.34 2.22 -4.17
C SER A 49 14.58 3.40 -3.22
N LEU A 50 15.53 3.25 -2.27
CA LEU A 50 15.91 4.31 -1.35
C LEU A 50 16.66 5.47 -2.05
N ARG A 51 17.44 5.20 -3.09
CA ARG A 51 18.09 6.25 -3.89
C ARG A 51 17.07 7.04 -4.70
N LEU A 52 16.18 6.34 -5.41
CA LEU A 52 15.04 6.94 -6.10
C LEU A 52 14.18 7.78 -5.15
N HIS A 53 14.14 7.44 -3.86
CA HIS A 53 13.44 8.25 -2.87
C HIS A 53 14.06 9.62 -2.65
N LYS A 54 15.38 9.70 -2.52
CA LYS A 54 16.06 10.98 -2.28
C LYS A 54 15.92 11.97 -3.44
N GLU A 55 15.68 11.46 -4.63
CA GLU A 55 15.56 12.25 -5.87
C GLU A 55 14.11 12.65 -6.19
N ASN A 56 13.11 11.93 -5.67
CA ASN A 56 11.70 12.21 -5.92
C ASN A 56 11.15 13.30 -4.98
N LYS A 57 10.37 14.22 -5.54
CA LYS A 57 9.65 15.26 -4.78
C LYS A 57 8.26 14.82 -4.30
N GLY A 58 7.69 13.77 -4.89
CA GLY A 58 6.35 13.26 -4.56
C GLY A 58 6.34 12.24 -3.42
N PHE A 59 5.13 11.85 -2.99
CA PHE A 59 4.91 10.86 -1.96
C PHE A 59 5.31 9.46 -2.43
N ILE A 60 6.11 8.77 -1.62
CA ILE A 60 6.52 7.39 -1.91
C ILE A 60 5.69 6.39 -1.15
N CYS A 61 5.36 6.75 0.10
CA CYS A 61 4.50 5.97 0.95
C CYS A 61 3.50 6.91 1.61
N ILE A 62 2.23 6.54 1.52
CA ILE A 62 1.14 7.21 2.23
C ILE A 62 0.51 6.19 3.17
N LYS A 63 0.15 6.61 4.37
CA LYS A 63 -0.68 5.83 5.28
C LYS A 63 -1.96 6.59 5.56
N PHE A 64 -3.07 5.86 5.64
CA PHE A 64 -4.35 6.43 6.00
C PHE A 64 -5.01 5.54 7.06
N ASP A 65 -5.75 6.16 7.97
CA ASP A 65 -6.47 5.47 9.03
C ASP A 65 -7.93 5.91 9.04
N GLY A 66 -8.85 4.95 9.17
CA GLY A 66 -10.28 5.21 9.15
C GLY A 66 -10.79 5.46 10.55
N ARG A 67 -11.06 6.72 10.92
CA ARG A 67 -11.74 7.04 12.18
C ARG A 67 -13.23 7.28 11.95
N LYS A 68 -14.05 6.50 12.62
CA LYS A 68 -15.51 6.63 12.63
C LYS A 68 -15.95 7.58 13.73
N ASP A 69 -16.17 8.84 13.39
CA ASP A 69 -16.67 9.82 14.34
C ASP A 69 -18.21 9.86 14.31
N LEU A 70 -18.83 9.75 15.49
CA LEU A 70 -20.28 9.85 15.65
C LEU A 70 -20.63 11.32 15.93
N THR A 71 -21.07 12.05 14.90
CA THR A 71 -21.53 13.42 15.07
C THR A 71 -23.04 13.43 15.29
N ARG A 72 -23.48 13.86 16.47
CA ARG A 72 -24.91 14.06 16.76
C ARG A 72 -25.41 15.32 16.06
N CYS A 73 -26.20 15.16 15.01
CA CYS A 73 -26.87 16.27 14.35
C CYS A 73 -28.27 16.46 14.96
N SER A 74 -28.49 17.60 15.60
CA SER A 74 -29.83 18.00 16.04
C SER A 74 -30.51 18.74 14.90
N THR A 75 -31.61 18.19 14.37
CA THR A 75 -32.57 18.97 13.57
C THR A 75 -33.78 19.28 14.44
N GLU A 76 -34.48 20.38 14.17
CA GLU A 76 -35.59 20.92 14.99
C GLU A 76 -36.69 19.89 15.33
N PHE A 77 -36.79 18.80 14.56
CA PHE A 77 -37.84 17.77 14.70
C PHE A 77 -37.30 16.35 15.00
N SER A 78 -35.98 16.12 15.01
CA SER A 78 -35.41 14.80 15.33
C SER A 78 -33.91 14.84 15.67
N LYS A 79 -33.48 14.00 16.61
CA LYS A 79 -32.05 13.67 16.80
C LYS A 79 -31.66 12.64 15.75
N LYS A 80 -30.84 13.01 14.78
CA LYS A 80 -30.26 12.08 13.80
C LYS A 80 -28.75 11.99 14.05
N GLU A 81 -28.25 10.79 14.17
CA GLU A 81 -26.80 10.55 14.20
C GLU A 81 -26.30 10.55 12.76
N LYS A 82 -25.37 11.44 12.43
CA LYS A 82 -24.69 11.44 11.14
C LYS A 82 -23.32 10.81 11.36
N HIS A 83 -23.07 9.73 10.65
CA HIS A 83 -21.75 9.10 10.63
C HIS A 83 -20.89 9.91 9.66
N GLU A 84 -19.92 10.65 10.17
CA GLU A 84 -18.92 11.34 9.36
C GLU A 84 -17.59 10.65 9.62
N GLU A 85 -17.01 10.06 8.57
CA GLU A 85 -15.69 9.43 8.67
C GLU A 85 -14.66 10.48 8.29
N HIS A 86 -13.73 10.79 9.19
CA HIS A 86 -12.59 11.64 8.89
C HIS A 86 -11.36 10.76 8.75
N ILE A 87 -10.77 10.74 7.56
CA ILE A 87 -9.64 9.89 7.23
C ILE A 87 -8.38 10.76 7.15
N PRO A 88 -7.54 10.80 8.21
CA PRO A 88 -6.23 11.42 8.13
C PRO A 88 -5.29 10.64 7.23
N VAL A 89 -4.43 11.38 6.55
CA VAL A 89 -3.42 10.88 5.61
C VAL A 89 -2.06 11.41 6.04
N ILE A 90 -1.10 10.50 6.21
CA ILE A 90 0.28 10.81 6.54
C ILE A 90 1.22 10.29 5.46
N SER A 91 2.31 11.00 5.20
CA SER A 91 3.38 10.54 4.32
C SER A 91 4.54 9.97 5.12
N GLU A 92 5.16 8.93 4.58
CA GLU A 92 6.32 8.25 5.13
C GLU A 92 7.49 8.38 4.14
N PRO A 93 8.74 8.46 4.61
CA PRO A 93 9.24 8.09 5.95
C PRO A 93 9.30 9.21 7.00
N GLN A 94 8.86 10.42 6.67
CA GLN A 94 8.95 11.58 7.58
C GLN A 94 7.78 11.66 8.58
N ALA A 95 6.86 10.69 8.55
CA ALA A 95 5.60 10.72 9.31
C ALA A 95 4.89 12.08 9.26
N THR A 96 4.89 12.72 8.09
CA THR A 96 4.37 14.09 7.94
C THR A 96 2.88 14.04 7.66
N TYR A 97 2.11 14.84 8.39
CA TYR A 97 0.69 15.01 8.10
C TYR A 97 0.51 15.66 6.72
N VAL A 98 -0.22 14.99 5.84
CA VAL A 98 -0.47 15.47 4.47
C VAL A 98 -1.79 16.21 4.41
N ASN A 99 -2.87 15.51 4.74
CA ASN A 99 -4.22 16.06 4.68
C ASN A 99 -5.19 15.15 5.48
N HIS A 100 -6.45 15.56 5.56
CA HIS A 100 -7.57 14.71 5.92
C HIS A 100 -8.71 14.95 4.93
N PHE A 101 -9.56 13.94 4.74
CA PHE A 101 -10.75 14.07 3.93
C PHE A 101 -11.93 13.35 4.55
N THR A 102 -13.13 13.74 4.12
CA THR A 102 -14.40 13.14 4.54
C THR A 102 -15.04 12.50 3.31
N PRO A 103 -14.93 11.17 3.12
CA PRO A 103 -15.50 10.53 1.94
C PRO A 103 -17.02 10.63 1.97
N ILE A 104 -17.64 10.62 0.78
CA ILE A 104 -19.10 10.62 0.61
C ILE A 104 -19.76 9.46 1.40
N SER A 105 -19.07 8.33 1.50
CA SER A 105 -19.48 7.17 2.27
C SER A 105 -18.25 6.32 2.63
N GLY A 106 -18.29 5.59 3.73
CA GLY A 106 -17.23 4.64 4.15
C GLY A 106 -17.07 3.40 3.28
N LYS A 107 -17.55 3.42 2.03
CA LYS A 107 -17.26 2.36 1.05
C LYS A 107 -15.85 2.57 0.51
N ALA A 108 -15.15 1.46 0.31
CA ALA A 108 -13.79 1.44 -0.17
C ALA A 108 -13.54 2.29 -1.43
N ILE A 109 -14.47 2.26 -2.40
CA ILE A 109 -14.36 3.02 -3.65
C ILE A 109 -14.33 4.54 -3.44
N HIS A 110 -15.12 5.07 -2.50
CA HIS A 110 -15.15 6.51 -2.25
C HIS A 110 -13.86 6.97 -1.56
N ILE A 111 -13.37 6.19 -0.60
CA ILE A 111 -12.09 6.44 0.05
C ILE A 111 -10.93 6.38 -0.96
N ALA A 112 -10.94 5.39 -1.86
CA ALA A 112 -9.92 5.25 -2.90
C ALA A 112 -9.91 6.43 -3.87
N ASN A 113 -11.09 6.96 -4.24
CA ASN A 113 -11.19 8.12 -5.12
C ASN A 113 -10.63 9.39 -4.48
N GLU A 114 -10.91 9.63 -3.20
CA GLU A 114 -10.35 10.78 -2.46
C GLU A 114 -8.82 10.66 -2.35
N LEU A 115 -8.31 9.48 -2.03
CA LEU A 115 -6.85 9.22 -2.02
C LEU A 115 -6.22 9.44 -3.39
N HIS A 116 -6.88 8.98 -4.46
CA HIS A 116 -6.41 9.18 -5.82
C HIS A 116 -6.32 10.67 -6.17
N SER A 117 -7.35 11.46 -5.86
CA SER A 117 -7.35 12.91 -6.07
C SER A 117 -6.16 13.56 -5.35
N LEU A 118 -5.94 13.21 -4.08
CA LEU A 118 -4.81 13.72 -3.29
C LEU A 118 -3.45 13.35 -3.92
N ILE A 119 -3.30 12.14 -4.46
CA ILE A 119 -2.06 11.68 -5.11
C ILE A 119 -1.80 12.45 -6.41
N VAL A 120 -2.85 12.74 -7.18
CA VAL A 120 -2.73 13.52 -8.43
C VAL A 120 -2.44 14.99 -8.13
N GLU A 121 -3.12 15.59 -7.15
CA GLU A 121 -2.89 16.98 -6.72
C GLU A 121 -1.47 17.22 -6.20
N SER A 122 -0.87 16.18 -5.61
CA SER A 122 0.51 16.21 -5.11
C SER A 122 1.56 15.75 -6.13
N ASP A 123 1.20 15.58 -7.40
CA ASP A 123 2.08 15.10 -8.48
C ASP A 123 2.86 13.83 -8.09
N SER A 124 2.19 12.93 -7.38
CA SER A 124 2.81 11.78 -6.71
C SER A 124 2.45 10.44 -7.35
N ALA A 125 1.63 10.43 -8.42
CA ALA A 125 1.15 9.21 -9.07
C ALA A 125 2.29 8.28 -9.52
N ASP A 126 3.35 8.84 -10.11
CA ASP A 126 4.49 8.06 -10.63
C ASP A 126 5.51 7.66 -9.54
N SER A 127 5.52 8.40 -8.42
CA SER A 127 6.48 8.22 -7.34
C SER A 127 5.96 7.32 -6.22
N LEU A 128 4.65 7.17 -6.08
CA LEU A 128 4.02 6.34 -5.07
C LEU A 128 4.35 4.86 -5.27
N ARG A 129 4.93 4.23 -4.24
CA ARG A 129 5.32 2.81 -4.24
C ARG A 129 4.63 2.00 -3.17
N ALA A 130 4.16 2.63 -2.10
CA ALA A 130 3.58 1.95 -0.97
C ALA A 130 2.36 2.69 -0.43
N ILE A 131 1.43 1.91 0.11
CA ILE A 131 0.29 2.43 0.85
C ILE A 131 0.07 1.60 2.11
N GLY A 132 -0.20 2.27 3.22
CA GLY A 132 -0.49 1.62 4.48
C GLY A 132 -1.86 1.97 5.04
N SER A 133 -2.44 1.00 5.74
CA SER A 133 -3.70 1.14 6.46
C SER A 133 -3.79 0.08 7.54
N ASP A 134 -4.86 0.13 8.33
CA ASP A 134 -5.21 -0.94 9.25
C ASP A 134 -5.60 -2.22 8.48
N GLY A 135 -5.73 -3.33 9.21
CA GLY A 135 -6.12 -4.62 8.65
C GLY A 135 -7.61 -4.76 8.32
N ALA A 136 -8.40 -3.68 8.31
CA ALA A 136 -9.84 -3.79 8.12
C ALA A 136 -10.19 -4.34 6.72
N PRO A 137 -11.22 -5.19 6.59
CA PRO A 137 -11.63 -5.75 5.28
C PRO A 137 -11.98 -4.68 4.24
N VAL A 138 -12.48 -3.52 4.68
CA VAL A 138 -12.77 -2.39 3.77
C VAL A 138 -11.51 -1.82 3.14
N ASN A 139 -10.38 -1.84 3.85
CA ASN A 139 -9.11 -1.28 3.37
C ASN A 139 -8.31 -2.33 2.58
N THR A 140 -8.32 -3.58 3.04
CA THR A 140 -7.44 -4.67 2.56
C THR A 140 -8.15 -5.74 1.72
N GLY A 141 -9.45 -5.61 1.47
CA GLY A 141 -10.21 -6.58 0.68
C GLY A 141 -9.62 -6.82 -0.72
N TYR A 142 -9.41 -8.09 -1.08
CA TYR A 142 -8.72 -8.44 -2.33
C TYR A 142 -9.50 -8.06 -3.61
N GLN A 143 -10.83 -8.04 -3.55
CA GLN A 143 -11.69 -7.67 -4.69
C GLN A 143 -12.09 -6.20 -4.69
N ALA A 144 -12.40 -5.66 -3.51
CA ALA A 144 -13.07 -4.37 -3.36
C ALA A 144 -12.55 -3.58 -2.14
N GLY A 145 -11.29 -3.79 -1.76
CA GLY A 145 -10.62 -2.99 -0.74
C GLY A 145 -10.18 -1.64 -1.28
N VAL A 146 -9.98 -0.66 -0.39
CA VAL A 146 -9.48 0.68 -0.75
C VAL A 146 -8.20 0.60 -1.56
N ILE A 147 -7.23 -0.19 -1.06
CA ILE A 147 -5.92 -0.32 -1.71
C ILE A 147 -6.08 -0.95 -3.10
N ARG A 148 -6.96 -1.95 -3.23
CA ARG A 148 -7.22 -2.61 -4.52
C ARG A 148 -7.80 -1.66 -5.54
N HIS A 149 -8.80 -0.86 -5.14
CA HIS A 149 -9.37 0.16 -6.02
C HIS A 149 -8.33 1.20 -6.44
N LEU A 150 -7.48 1.64 -5.51
CA LEU A 150 -6.43 2.60 -5.81
C LEU A 150 -5.41 2.05 -6.82
N GLU A 151 -4.96 0.80 -6.66
CA GLU A 151 -4.07 0.12 -7.63
C GLU A 151 -4.69 0.04 -9.02
N GLN A 152 -6.01 -0.20 -9.11
CA GLN A 152 -6.73 -0.25 -10.38
C GLN A 152 -6.78 1.12 -11.06
N THR A 153 -7.05 2.18 -10.29
CA THR A 153 -7.12 3.55 -10.82
C THR A 153 -5.75 4.07 -11.25
N LEU A 154 -4.69 3.76 -10.51
CA LEU A 154 -3.31 4.15 -10.85
C LEU A 154 -2.65 3.25 -11.90
N GLU A 155 -3.30 2.15 -12.28
CA GLU A 155 -2.74 1.08 -13.13
C GLU A 155 -1.35 0.58 -12.66
N SER A 156 -1.08 0.72 -11.36
CA SER A 156 0.24 0.50 -10.77
C SER A 156 0.14 -0.34 -9.50
N PRO A 157 0.91 -1.43 -9.38
CA PRO A 157 0.92 -2.26 -8.18
C PRO A 157 1.60 -1.53 -7.02
N LEU A 158 0.93 -1.45 -5.88
CA LEU A 158 1.45 -0.83 -4.66
C LEU A 158 1.95 -1.88 -3.68
N GLN A 159 2.93 -1.50 -2.86
CA GLN A 159 3.34 -2.28 -1.69
C GLN A 159 2.36 -2.01 -0.55
N TRP A 160 1.74 -3.06 -0.03
CA TRP A 160 0.79 -2.94 1.07
C TRP A 160 1.55 -2.97 2.40
N ILE A 161 1.32 -1.97 3.25
CA ILE A 161 1.86 -1.88 4.61
C ILE A 161 0.68 -1.98 5.57
N ILE A 162 0.34 -3.21 5.93
CA ILE A 162 -0.78 -3.46 6.84
C ILE A 162 -0.26 -3.41 8.27
N VAL A 163 -0.80 -2.49 9.06
CA VAL A 163 -0.41 -2.31 10.47
C VAL A 163 -1.56 -2.79 11.35
N TYR A 164 -1.30 -3.77 12.21
CA TYR A 164 -2.20 -4.11 13.30
C TYR A 164 -1.84 -3.22 14.49
N PHE A 165 -2.76 -2.37 14.95
CA PHE A 165 -2.66 -1.84 16.31
C PHE A 165 -2.86 -3.04 17.25
N ILE A 166 -1.77 -3.44 17.92
CA ILE A 166 -1.79 -4.40 19.04
C ILE A 166 -2.03 -3.62 20.33
#